data_AF-A0A7V5MIF0-F1
#
_entry.id   AF-A0A7V5MIF0-F1
#
_cell.length_a   1.000
_cell.length_b   1.000
_cell.length_c   1.000
_cell.angle_alpha   90.00
_cell.angle_beta   90.00
_cell.angle_gamma   90.00
#
_symmetry.space_group_name_H-M   'P 1'
#
loop_
_entity.id
_entity.type
_entity.pdbx_description
1 polymer ?
#
loop_
_entity_poly.entity_id
_entity_poly.type
_entity_poly.pdbx_seq_one_letter_code
_entity_poly.pdbx_strand_id
1 'polypeptide(L)'
;DYRALAKVVKEVLDAPKTLLVVSTDLSHFHTLEAANRVDNICIKGIEQRDMTHLNGGCEACGLLGVKALISVAEQTQVIDYRTSYDASGDAKRVVGYLSVLVG
;
A
#
# COMPACT_ATOMS: atom_id res chain seq x y z
N ASP A 1 -2.74 -13.20 -10.05
CA ASP A 1 -1.34 -12.84 -10.36
C ASP A 1 -1.28 -11.33 -10.62
N TYR A 2 -0.42 -10.60 -9.92
CA TYR A 2 -0.30 -9.14 -10.10
C TYR A 2 0.31 -8.77 -11.46
N ARG A 3 1.08 -9.67 -12.09
CA ARG A 3 1.75 -9.39 -13.38
C ARG A 3 0.75 -9.26 -14.53
N ALA A 4 -0.34 -10.03 -14.49
CA ALA A 4 -1.42 -9.89 -15.46
C ALA A 4 -2.14 -8.54 -15.28
N LEU A 5 -2.43 -8.16 -14.04
CA LEU A 5 -3.06 -6.89 -13.70
C LEU A 5 -2.15 -5.69 -14.05
N ALA A 6 -0.83 -5.82 -13.87
CA ALA A 6 0.16 -4.79 -14.19
C ALA A 6 0.11 -4.36 -15.66
N LYS A 7 -0.19 -5.28 -16.59
CA LYS A 7 -0.36 -4.95 -18.01
C LYS A 7 -1.55 -4.02 -18.23
N VAL A 8 -2.68 -4.33 -17.59
CA VAL A 8 -3.90 -3.50 -17.66
C VAL A 8 -3.67 -2.15 -16.97
N VAL A 9 -3.01 -2.16 -15.80
CA VAL A 9 -2.65 -0.91 -15.09
C VAL A 9 -1.79 -0.01 -15.96
N LYS A 10 -0.78 -0.56 -16.64
CA LYS A 10 0.08 0.21 -17.54
C LYS A 10 -0.72 0.80 -18.70
N GLU A 11 -1.55 0.01 -19.36
CA GLU A 11 -2.40 0.47 -20.47
C GLU A 11 -3.35 1.61 -20.04
N VAL A 12 -3.92 1.51 -18.83
CA VAL A 12 -4.77 2.56 -18.26
C VAL A 12 -3.97 3.83 -17.95
N LEU A 13 -2.74 3.71 -17.42
CA LEU A 13 -1.89 4.86 -17.12
C LEU A 13 -1.33 5.55 -18.37
N ASP A 14 -1.12 4.82 -19.47
CA ASP A 14 -0.68 5.38 -20.76
C ASP A 14 -1.79 6.22 -21.43
N ALA A 15 -3.05 6.08 -21.01
CA ALA A 15 -4.16 6.87 -21.51
C ALA A 15 -4.10 8.32 -20.97
N PRO A 16 -4.21 9.35 -21.84
CA PRO A 16 -4.04 10.73 -21.43
C PRO A 16 -5.11 11.17 -20.43
N LYS A 17 -4.70 12.00 -19.46
CA LYS A 17 -5.57 12.56 -18.40
C LYS A 17 -6.19 11.50 -17.48
N THR A 18 -5.50 10.38 -17.26
CA THR A 18 -5.94 9.32 -16.36
C THR A 18 -5.25 9.42 -15.00
N LEU A 19 -6.03 9.24 -13.93
CA LEU A 19 -5.53 9.00 -12.58
C LEU A 19 -6.07 7.64 -12.12
N LEU A 20 -5.16 6.73 -11.76
CA LEU A 20 -5.53 5.45 -11.17
C LEU A 20 -5.46 5.54 -9.65
N VAL A 21 -6.52 5.10 -8.96
CA VAL A 21 -6.59 5.04 -7.50
C VAL A 21 -6.73 3.59 -7.05
N VAL A 22 -5.81 3.13 -6.21
CA VAL A 22 -5.91 1.83 -5.53
C VAL A 22 -6.38 2.07 -4.09
N SER A 23 -7.65 1.78 -3.82
CA SER A 23 -8.23 1.94 -2.48
C SER A 23 -7.94 0.71 -1.62
N THR A 24 -7.22 0.88 -0.52
CA THR A 24 -6.93 -0.19 0.43
C THR A 24 -6.58 0.35 1.80
N ASP A 25 -7.04 -0.34 2.84
CA ASP A 25 -6.47 -0.25 4.18
C ASP A 25 -5.27 -1.20 4.28
N LEU A 26 -4.42 -1.01 5.31
CA LEU A 26 -3.31 -1.91 5.62
C LEU A 26 -3.75 -2.99 6.63
N SER A 27 -3.02 -3.14 7.74
CA SER A 27 -3.29 -4.12 8.77
C SER A 27 -4.63 -3.87 9.50
N HIS A 28 -5.26 -4.94 9.98
CA HIS A 28 -6.55 -4.87 10.70
C HIS A 28 -6.49 -5.60 12.04
N PHE A 29 -7.08 -4.99 13.07
CA PHE A 29 -7.34 -5.59 14.39
C PHE A 29 -6.10 -6.00 15.19
N HIS A 30 -4.93 -5.47 14.84
CA HIS A 30 -3.70 -5.63 15.62
C HIS A 30 -3.60 -4.60 16.74
N THR A 31 -2.75 -4.84 17.73
CA THR A 31 -2.32 -3.76 18.63
C THR A 31 -1.57 -2.69 17.83
N LEU A 32 -1.53 -1.44 18.31
CA LEU A 32 -0.81 -0.36 17.65
C LEU A 32 0.65 -0.73 17.33
N GLU A 33 1.33 -1.39 18.26
CA GLU A 33 2.71 -1.86 18.06
C GLU A 33 2.82 -2.88 16.93
N ALA A 34 1.93 -3.89 16.92
CA ALA A 34 1.94 -4.93 15.89
C ALA A 34 1.54 -4.37 14.51
N ALA A 35 0.53 -3.48 14.46
CA ALA A 35 0.14 -2.78 13.24
C ALA A 35 1.32 -1.98 12.66
N ASN A 36 1.97 -1.14 13.47
CA ASN A 36 3.14 -0.38 13.03
C ASN A 36 4.28 -1.26 12.49
N ARG A 37 4.49 -2.45 13.07
CA ARG A 37 5.50 -3.39 12.58
C ARG A 37 5.12 -3.98 11.22
N VAL A 38 3.90 -4.47 11.07
CA VAL A 38 3.40 -5.09 9.84
C VAL A 38 3.29 -4.04 8.73
N ASP A 39 2.71 -2.88 9.03
CA ASP A 39 2.50 -1.79 8.07
C ASP A 39 3.82 -1.21 7.58
N ASN A 40 4.87 -1.17 8.41
CA ASN A 40 6.20 -0.75 7.98
C ASN A 40 6.82 -1.68 6.91
N ILE A 41 6.40 -2.94 6.84
CA ILE A 41 6.77 -3.84 5.73
C ILE A 41 6.10 -3.35 4.44
N CYS A 42 4.82 -2.97 4.49
CA CYS A 42 4.15 -2.39 3.33
C CYS A 42 4.80 -1.08 2.90
N ILE A 43 5.04 -0.17 3.83
CA ILE A 43 5.62 1.16 3.58
C ILE A 43 6.98 1.03 2.89
N LYS A 44 7.90 0.26 3.46
CA LYS A 44 9.24 0.05 2.87
C LYS A 44 9.17 -0.66 1.53
N GLY A 45 8.30 -1.64 1.39
CA GLY A 45 8.14 -2.38 0.14
C GLY A 45 7.60 -1.50 -0.99
N ILE A 46 6.70 -0.58 -0.67
CA ILE A 46 6.19 0.43 -1.61
C ILE A 46 7.28 1.46 -1.94
N GLU A 47 7.90 2.07 -0.92
CA GLU A 47 8.90 3.13 -1.08
C GLU A 47 10.14 2.67 -1.86
N GLN A 48 10.57 1.43 -1.64
CA GLN A 48 11.71 0.83 -2.33
C GLN A 48 11.30 0.10 -3.62
N ARG A 49 10.00 0.02 -3.91
CA ARG A 49 9.41 -0.78 -4.99
C ARG A 49 9.90 -2.24 -4.98
N ASP A 50 10.12 -2.80 -3.79
CA ASP A 50 10.63 -4.15 -3.58
C ASP A 50 9.50 -5.16 -3.40
N MET A 51 9.26 -5.94 -4.47
CA MET A 51 8.27 -7.02 -4.47
C MET A 51 8.58 -8.11 -3.44
N THR A 52 9.85 -8.38 -3.15
CA THR A 52 10.25 -9.38 -2.14
C THR A 52 9.81 -8.91 -0.76
N HIS A 53 10.02 -7.64 -0.45
CA HIS A 53 9.58 -7.05 0.81
C HIS A 53 8.05 -7.05 0.94
N LEU A 54 7.32 -6.69 -0.12
CA LEU A 54 5.84 -6.75 -0.15
C LEU A 54 5.29 -8.18 -0.04
N ASN A 55 6.07 -9.20 -0.41
CA ASN A 55 5.72 -10.60 -0.20
C ASN A 55 6.09 -11.10 1.21
N GLY A 56 6.90 -10.36 1.95
CA GLY A 56 7.44 -10.71 3.27
C GLY A 56 6.49 -10.49 4.45
N GLY A 57 5.21 -10.24 4.21
CA GLY A 57 4.21 -10.05 5.26
C GLY A 57 3.50 -8.70 5.27
N CYS A 58 3.50 -7.97 4.15
CA CYS A 58 2.61 -6.81 4.02
C CYS A 58 1.14 -7.25 4.02
N GLU A 59 0.34 -6.67 4.91
CA GLU A 59 -1.10 -6.88 4.99
C GLU A 59 -1.82 -5.66 4.40
N ALA A 60 -2.55 -5.86 3.31
CA ALA A 60 -3.43 -4.85 2.72
C ALA A 60 -4.56 -5.55 1.95
N CYS A 61 -5.81 -5.10 2.10
CA CYS A 61 -6.95 -5.70 1.40
C CYS A 61 -6.80 -5.65 -0.13
N GLY A 62 -6.20 -4.58 -0.65
CA GLY A 62 -5.92 -4.34 -2.05
C GLY A 62 -4.48 -4.66 -2.48
N LEU A 63 -3.76 -5.51 -1.74
CA LEU A 63 -2.34 -5.80 -1.98
C LEU A 63 -2.03 -6.21 -3.43
N LEU A 64 -2.95 -6.91 -4.10
CA LEU A 64 -2.77 -7.28 -5.50
C LEU A 64 -2.71 -6.06 -6.44
N GLY A 65 -3.58 -5.07 -6.21
CA GLY A 65 -3.60 -3.81 -6.95
C GLY A 65 -2.37 -2.96 -6.64
N VAL A 66 -1.97 -2.90 -5.36
CA VAL A 66 -0.73 -2.24 -4.94
C VAL A 66 0.48 -2.86 -5.66
N LYS A 67 0.63 -4.18 -5.63
CA LYS A 67 1.74 -4.88 -6.32
C LYS A 67 1.74 -4.60 -7.83
N ALA A 68 0.57 -4.61 -8.47
CA ALA A 68 0.46 -4.31 -9.88
C ALA A 68 0.91 -2.88 -10.21
N LEU A 69 0.41 -1.89 -9.47
CA LEU A 69 0.77 -0.48 -9.63
C LEU A 69 2.25 -0.23 -9.37
N ILE A 70 2.78 -0.72 -8.25
CA ILE A 70 4.19 -0.54 -7.87
C ILE A 70 5.14 -1.22 -8.87
N SER A 71 4.74 -2.35 -9.47
CA SER A 71 5.58 -3.05 -10.46
C SER A 71 5.78 -2.31 -11.77
N VAL A 72 4.94 -1.31 -12.07
CA VAL A 72 5.05 -0.48 -13.28
C VAL A 72 5.42 0.97 -12.98
N ALA A 73 5.58 1.31 -11.69
CA ALA A 73 5.91 2.65 -11.22
C ALA A 73 7.40 2.98 -11.43
N GLU A 74 7.66 4.20 -11.89
CA GLU A 74 9.02 4.74 -11.97
C GLU A 74 9.46 5.33 -10.63
N GLN A 75 8.52 5.94 -9.90
CA GLN A 75 8.75 6.64 -8.64
C GLN A 75 7.58 6.45 -7.68
N THR A 76 7.88 6.50 -6.38
CA THR A 76 6.89 6.41 -5.31
C THR A 76 7.25 7.38 -4.21
N GLN A 77 6.24 8.04 -3.65
CA GLN A 77 6.41 8.94 -2.52
C GLN A 77 5.33 8.64 -1.47
N VAL A 78 5.76 8.20 -0.29
CA VAL A 78 4.87 8.08 0.87
C VAL A 78 4.53 9.49 1.36
N ILE A 79 3.23 9.78 1.48
CA ILE A 79 2.74 11.10 1.88
C ILE A 79 2.43 11.14 3.37
N ASP A 80 1.66 10.17 3.84
CA ASP A 80 1.34 10.04 5.27
C ASP A 80 0.98 8.60 5.61
N TYR A 81 1.24 8.23 6.86
CA TYR A 81 0.83 6.97 7.45
C TYR A 81 0.23 7.24 8.84
N ARG A 82 -0.95 6.68 9.07
CA ARG A 82 -1.71 6.82 10.30
C ARG A 82 -2.39 5.52 10.66
N THR A 83 -2.91 5.46 11.88
CA THR A 83 -3.77 4.36 12.32
C THR A 83 -5.06 4.91 12.91
N SER A 84 -6.07 4.06 13.08
CA SER A 84 -7.31 4.46 13.76
C SER A 84 -7.08 4.95 15.20
N TYR A 85 -5.93 4.63 15.82
CA TYR A 85 -5.52 5.18 17.12
C TYR A 85 -5.43 6.71 17.11
N ASP A 86 -4.95 7.31 16.01
CA ASP A 86 -4.82 8.77 15.90
C ASP A 86 -6.17 9.50 16.08
N ALA A 87 -7.27 8.82 15.79
CA ALA A 87 -8.63 9.34 15.98
C ALA A 87 -9.28 8.87 17.29
N SER A 88 -9.05 7.61 17.72
CA SER A 88 -9.80 6.97 18.81
C SER A 88 -9.07 6.93 20.15
N GLY A 89 -7.73 6.95 20.14
CA GLY A 89 -6.90 6.64 21.30
C GLY A 89 -6.88 5.17 21.73
N ASP A 90 -7.58 4.26 21.03
CA ASP A 90 -7.57 2.82 21.34
C ASP A 90 -6.41 2.11 20.63
N ALA A 91 -5.40 1.72 21.41
CA ALA A 91 -4.21 1.03 20.91
C ALA A 91 -4.36 -0.50 20.84
N LYS A 92 -5.50 -1.08 21.25
CA LYS A 92 -5.65 -2.54 21.34
C LYS A 92 -5.98 -3.19 20.01
N ARG A 93 -6.76 -2.52 19.15
CA ARG A 93 -7.25 -3.03 17.87
C ARG A 93 -7.37 -1.89 16.88
N VAL A 94 -6.33 -1.69 16.06
CA VAL A 94 -6.27 -0.58 15.10
C VAL A 94 -6.40 -1.06 13.65
N VAL A 95 -6.63 -0.10 12.76
CA VAL A 95 -6.50 -0.25 11.31
C VAL A 95 -5.44 0.73 10.82
N GLY A 96 -4.54 0.28 9.94
CA GLY A 96 -3.50 1.11 9.32
C GLY A 96 -3.95 1.77 8.02
N TYR A 97 -3.55 3.03 7.81
CA TYR A 97 -3.88 3.84 6.64
C TYR A 97 -2.63 4.46 6.06
N LEU A 98 -2.45 4.34 4.74
CA LEU A 98 -1.28 4.84 4.03
C LEU A 98 -1.71 5.59 2.77
N SER A 99 -1.15 6.78 2.56
CA SER A 99 -1.30 7.54 1.31
C SER A 99 0.03 7.61 0.58
N VAL A 100 0.02 7.29 -0.71
CA VAL A 100 1.21 7.21 -1.56
C VAL A 100 0.92 7.85 -2.91
N LEU A 101 1.82 8.71 -3.38
CA LEU A 101 1.85 9.14 -4.78
C LEU A 101 2.77 8.22 -5.59
N VAL A 102 2.31 7.88 -6.79
CA VAL A 102 3.04 7.00 -7.71
C VAL A 102 3.21 7.74 -9.03
N GLY A 103 4.44 7.77 -9.54
CA GLY A 103 4.84 8.41 -10.79
C GLY A 103 5.58 7.46 -11.71
#